data_AF-A0A8T6NYT9-F1
#
_entry.id   AF-A0A8T6NYT9-F1
#
_cell.length_a   1.000
_cell.length_b   1.000
_cell.length_c   1.000
_cell.angle_alpha   90.00
_cell.angle_beta   90.00
_cell.angle_gamma   90.00
#
_symmetry.space_group_name_H-M   'P 1'
#
loop_
_entity.id
_entity.type
_entity.pdbx_description
1 polymer ?
#
loop_
_entity_poly.entity_id
_entity_poly.type
_entity_poly.pdbx_seq_one_letter_code
_entity_poly.pdbx_strand_id
1 'polypeptide(L)'
;MSVLQVAVYAFTLWMGLYMLERAWHKPGMRYAGLGLLIYAIGLASVSLADSAGQRVTWQPYVALLTVPLWALALPNLHQMAQTISKTRRVLILAYLGAAFFLMTTMMILIPQHILANTDLLVALSIDLVLMGFAIAWINARDDGEALLPDALRSLLLAGGGCLIFGGQIALILLVQAESSAAFRLLLFETLTSVIILVVFSRQIAAAVDGIVYRSAPDLRVSRAALRDAATQVARSDPSLSLATIDNEEFDRLTRRTLSNMNHPQRLVASPLMKLPFLAVDDELGSLERAQRLRETLAESIMKLKPSHDEAKGITEEWRHFNA
;
A
#
# COMPACT_ATOMS: atom_id res chain seq x y z
N MET A 1 26.70 11.31 8.65
CA MET A 1 25.56 10.50 8.19
C MET A 1 25.68 9.11 8.80
N SER A 2 24.68 8.67 9.56
CA SER A 2 24.69 7.34 10.18
C SER A 2 24.07 6.30 9.24
N VAL A 3 24.51 5.04 9.35
CA VAL A 3 23.88 3.90 8.64
C VAL A 3 22.38 3.83 8.94
N LEU A 4 22.00 4.18 10.17
CA LEU A 4 20.60 4.26 10.60
C LEU A 4 19.78 5.25 9.76
N GLN A 5 20.29 6.45 9.49
CA GLN A 5 19.58 7.44 8.66
C GLN A 5 19.32 6.91 7.24
N VAL A 6 20.30 6.22 6.65
CA VAL A 6 20.18 5.64 5.31
C VAL A 6 19.14 4.52 5.30
N ALA A 7 19.15 3.66 6.32
CA ALA A 7 18.19 2.58 6.47
C ALA A 7 16.76 3.11 6.67
N VAL A 8 16.61 4.11 7.55
CA VAL A 8 15.32 4.80 7.78
C VAL A 8 14.82 5.43 6.49
N TYR A 9 15.67 6.16 5.77
CA TYR A 9 15.33 6.75 4.48
C TYR A 9 14.84 5.69 3.48
N ALA A 10 15.62 4.61 3.29
CA ALA A 10 15.28 3.57 2.32
C ALA A 10 13.97 2.89 2.68
N PHE A 11 13.74 2.61 3.96
CA PHE A 11 12.51 2.00 4.44
C PHE A 11 11.29 2.92 4.30
N THR A 12 11.40 4.19 4.71
CA THR A 12 10.31 5.16 4.58
C THR A 12 9.97 5.42 3.10
N LEU A 13 10.98 5.54 2.23
CA LEU A 13 10.77 5.69 0.80
C LEU A 13 10.08 4.46 0.20
N TRP A 14 10.60 3.26 0.50
CA TRP A 14 9.99 2.00 0.04
C TRP A 14 8.54 1.90 0.46
N MET A 15 8.25 2.16 1.72
CA MET A 15 6.90 2.05 2.27
C MET A 15 5.94 3.07 1.64
N GLY A 16 6.40 4.32 1.46
CA GLY A 16 5.64 5.34 0.76
C GLY A 16 5.28 4.91 -0.66
N LEU A 17 6.28 4.52 -1.46
CA LEU A 17 6.06 4.06 -2.83
C LEU A 17 5.20 2.79 -2.90
N TYR A 18 5.40 1.84 -1.98
CA TYR A 18 4.62 0.61 -1.89
C TYR A 18 3.13 0.90 -1.67
N MET A 19 2.79 1.82 -0.76
CA MET A 19 1.40 2.21 -0.52
C MET A 19 0.78 2.89 -1.75
N LEU A 20 1.53 3.74 -2.44
CA LEU A 20 1.08 4.38 -3.67
C LEU A 20 0.82 3.37 -4.79
N GLU A 21 1.72 2.41 -4.97
CA GLU A 21 1.57 1.36 -5.99
C GLU A 21 0.40 0.43 -5.68
N ARG A 22 0.24 0.03 -4.41
CA ARG A 22 -0.76 -0.95 -4.01
C ARG A 22 -2.20 -0.47 -4.21
N ALA A 23 -2.48 0.78 -3.85
CA ALA A 23 -3.86 1.28 -3.80
C ALA A 23 -3.97 2.80 -4.06
N TRP A 24 -3.37 3.29 -5.14
CA TRP A 24 -3.46 4.71 -5.53
C TRP A 24 -4.90 5.24 -5.67
N HIS A 25 -5.90 4.41 -5.90
CA HIS A 25 -7.28 4.91 -6.01
C HIS A 25 -7.92 5.20 -4.64
N LYS A 26 -7.36 4.72 -3.52
CA LYS A 26 -7.92 4.92 -2.19
C LYS A 26 -7.29 6.14 -1.52
N PRO A 27 -8.09 7.14 -1.10
CA PRO A 27 -7.55 8.41 -0.59
C PRO A 27 -6.62 8.22 0.61
N GLY A 28 -6.96 7.35 1.56
CA GLY A 28 -6.10 7.06 2.72
C GLY A 28 -4.71 6.55 2.35
N MET A 29 -4.63 5.61 1.39
CA MET A 29 -3.35 5.05 0.92
C MET A 29 -2.53 6.08 0.14
N ARG A 30 -3.18 6.93 -0.67
CA ARG A 30 -2.52 8.01 -1.42
C ARG A 30 -1.88 9.03 -0.49
N TYR A 31 -2.64 9.58 0.45
CA TYR A 31 -2.16 10.67 1.29
C TYR A 31 -1.08 10.17 2.26
N ALA A 32 -1.25 8.98 2.84
CA ALA A 32 -0.21 8.36 3.66
C ALA A 32 1.07 8.07 2.86
N GLY A 33 0.94 7.50 1.66
CA GLY A 33 2.09 7.23 0.79
C GLY A 33 2.81 8.50 0.34
N LEU A 34 2.07 9.56 -0.02
CA LEU A 34 2.64 10.87 -0.36
C LEU A 34 3.31 11.53 0.86
N GLY A 35 2.72 11.39 2.05
CA GLY A 35 3.31 11.89 3.30
C GLY A 35 4.66 11.23 3.58
N LEU A 36 4.74 9.91 3.46
CA LEU A 36 5.99 9.15 3.60
C LEU A 36 7.03 9.53 2.54
N LEU A 37 6.60 9.73 1.29
CA LEU A 37 7.48 10.09 0.18
C LEU A 37 8.10 11.49 0.36
N ILE A 38 7.28 12.48 0.70
CA ILE A 38 7.74 13.84 0.99
C ILE A 38 8.70 13.83 2.17
N TYR A 39 8.37 13.08 3.23
CA TYR A 39 9.23 12.94 4.38
C TYR A 39 10.59 12.32 4.03
N ALA A 40 10.60 11.24 3.23
CA ALA A 40 11.84 10.60 2.78
C ALA A 40 12.72 11.54 1.96
N ILE A 41 12.13 12.33 1.05
CA ILE A 41 12.85 13.35 0.27
C ILE A 41 13.44 14.42 1.20
N GLY A 42 12.69 14.85 2.21
CA GLY A 42 13.16 15.76 3.25
C GLY A 42 14.36 15.20 3.99
N LEU A 43 14.30 13.93 4.42
CA LEU A 43 15.36 13.25 5.14
C LEU A 43 16.65 13.15 4.31
N ALA A 44 16.56 12.77 3.03
CA ALA A 44 17.71 12.72 2.13
C ALA A 44 18.32 14.12 1.93
N SER A 45 17.49 15.13 1.69
CA SER A 45 17.96 16.49 1.43
C SER A 45 18.67 17.10 2.65
N VAL A 46 18.14 16.89 3.86
CA VAL A 46 18.79 17.30 5.11
C VAL A 46 20.13 16.59 5.27
N SER A 47 20.17 15.28 5.01
CA SER A 47 21.39 14.50 5.12
C SER A 47 22.48 14.95 4.15
N LEU A 48 22.09 15.33 2.93
CA LEU A 48 23.00 15.84 1.90
C LEU A 48 23.55 17.22 2.24
N ALA A 49 22.71 18.12 2.72
CA ALA A 49 23.13 19.47 3.06
C ALA A 49 23.99 19.53 4.34
N ASP A 50 23.67 18.71 5.35
CA ASP A 50 24.51 18.55 6.55
C ASP A 50 25.91 18.05 6.17
N SER A 51 25.98 17.12 5.22
CA SER A 51 27.24 16.61 4.67
C SER A 51 28.03 17.67 3.88
N ALA A 52 27.36 18.69 3.35
CA ALA A 52 27.99 19.81 2.65
C ALA A 52 28.35 20.98 3.60
N GLY A 53 28.17 20.82 4.92
CA GLY A 53 28.39 21.88 5.90
C GLY A 53 27.36 23.02 5.83
N GLN A 54 26.24 22.81 5.14
CA GLN A 54 25.18 23.80 5.00
C GLN A 54 24.08 23.57 6.05
N ARG A 55 23.71 24.62 6.78
CA ARG A 55 22.55 24.57 7.67
C ARG A 55 21.25 24.66 6.87
N VAL A 56 20.45 23.61 6.94
CA VAL A 56 19.12 23.56 6.31
C VAL A 56 18.09 24.19 7.22
N THR A 57 17.77 25.47 7.00
CA THR A 57 16.74 26.18 7.76
C THR A 57 15.32 25.72 7.43
N TRP A 58 15.11 25.09 6.26
CA TRP A 58 13.80 24.64 5.83
C TRP A 58 13.39 23.24 6.35
N GLN A 59 14.29 22.54 7.05
CA GLN A 59 14.08 21.20 7.62
C GLN A 59 12.75 21.04 8.40
N PRO A 60 12.39 21.92 9.35
CA PRO A 60 11.13 21.79 10.10
C PRO A 60 9.89 21.89 9.20
N TYR A 61 9.98 22.65 8.11
CA TYR A 61 8.85 22.87 7.20
C TYR A 61 8.51 21.63 6.37
N VAL A 62 9.48 20.78 6.04
CA VAL A 62 9.19 19.52 5.31
C VAL A 62 8.49 18.50 6.21
N ALA A 63 8.88 18.42 7.48
CA ALA A 63 8.13 17.61 8.46
C ALA A 63 6.69 18.15 8.64
N LEU A 64 6.54 19.46 8.77
CA LEU A 64 5.23 20.12 8.87
C LEU A 64 4.36 19.92 7.62
N LEU A 65 4.96 19.87 6.43
CA LEU A 65 4.23 19.65 5.18
C LEU A 65 3.58 18.27 5.11
N THR A 66 4.07 17.31 5.89
CA THR A 66 3.46 15.97 5.96
C THR A 66 2.19 15.94 6.82
N VAL A 67 2.07 16.85 7.80
CA VAL A 67 0.90 16.93 8.71
C VAL A 67 -0.44 17.00 7.97
N PRO A 68 -0.66 17.91 6.99
CA PRO A 68 -1.93 17.97 6.29
C PRO A 68 -2.23 16.68 5.51
N LEU A 69 -1.22 15.98 4.98
CA LEU A 69 -1.43 14.72 4.28
C LEU A 69 -1.92 13.62 5.24
N TRP A 70 -1.35 13.54 6.44
CA TRP A 70 -1.83 12.61 7.46
C TRP A 70 -3.20 12.98 8.01
N ALA A 71 -3.49 14.26 8.18
CA ALA A 71 -4.82 14.75 8.55
C ALA A 71 -5.89 14.36 7.51
N LEU A 72 -5.54 14.32 6.22
CA LEU A 72 -6.43 13.82 5.16
C LEU A 72 -6.52 12.29 5.11
N ALA A 73 -5.51 11.57 5.61
CA ALA A 73 -5.51 10.11 5.62
C ALA A 73 -6.39 9.50 6.74
N LEU A 74 -6.36 10.08 7.94
CA LEU A 74 -7.03 9.55 9.15
C LEU A 74 -8.56 9.42 9.08
N PRO A 75 -9.33 10.37 8.51
CA PRO A 75 -10.79 10.26 8.44
C PRO A 75 -11.25 9.04 7.61
N ASN A 76 -10.49 8.71 6.55
CA ASN A 76 -10.77 7.53 5.73
C ASN A 76 -10.59 6.23 6.52
N LEU A 77 -9.65 6.21 7.48
CA LEU A 77 -9.40 5.07 8.35
C LEU A 77 -10.54 4.84 9.33
N HIS A 78 -11.15 5.92 9.85
CA HIS A 78 -12.31 5.82 10.74
C HIS A 78 -13.52 5.21 10.02
N GLN A 79 -13.81 5.66 8.80
CA GLN A 79 -14.91 5.11 8.00
C GLN A 79 -14.70 3.62 7.66
N MET A 80 -13.49 3.24 7.23
CA MET A 80 -13.18 1.85 6.87
C MET A 80 -13.23 0.91 8.09
N ALA A 81 -12.81 1.39 9.26
CA ALA A 81 -12.77 0.54 10.44
C ALA A 81 -14.13 0.36 11.13
N GLN A 82 -15.10 1.26 10.92
CA GLN A 82 -16.49 1.04 11.35
C GLN A 82 -17.13 -0.16 10.63
N THR A 83 -16.67 -0.49 9.42
CA THR A 83 -17.17 -1.62 8.63
C THR A 83 -16.58 -2.97 9.07
N ILE A 84 -15.55 -2.98 9.92
CA ILE A 84 -14.88 -4.21 10.36
C ILE A 84 -15.08 -4.39 11.87
N SER A 85 -16.02 -5.26 12.27
CA SER A 85 -16.45 -5.48 13.65
C SER A 85 -15.34 -5.90 14.63
N LYS A 86 -14.15 -6.31 14.14
CA LYS A 86 -13.02 -6.81 14.93
C LYS A 86 -11.69 -6.01 14.77
N THR A 87 -11.73 -4.72 14.44
CA THR A 87 -10.50 -3.91 14.17
C THR A 87 -10.14 -2.86 15.24
N ARG A 88 -10.75 -2.93 16.42
CA ARG A 88 -10.51 -1.94 17.50
C ARG A 88 -9.03 -1.76 17.88
N ARG A 89 -8.23 -2.84 17.89
CA ARG A 89 -6.78 -2.77 18.21
C ARG A 89 -5.98 -1.97 17.18
N VAL A 90 -6.25 -2.14 15.89
CA VAL A 90 -5.50 -1.45 14.83
C VAL A 90 -5.90 0.02 14.75
N LEU A 91 -7.17 0.34 15.00
CA LEU A 91 -7.61 1.72 15.19
C LEU A 91 -6.87 2.39 16.35
N ILE A 92 -6.79 1.72 17.50
CA ILE A 92 -6.05 2.24 18.66
C ILE A 92 -4.58 2.51 18.27
N LEU A 93 -3.92 1.56 17.59
CA LEU A 93 -2.55 1.76 17.13
C LEU A 93 -2.40 2.92 16.14
N ALA A 94 -3.36 3.10 15.22
CA ALA A 94 -3.35 4.22 14.28
C ALA A 94 -3.52 5.58 14.99
N TYR A 95 -4.47 5.69 15.92
CA TYR A 95 -4.67 6.91 16.71
C TYR A 95 -3.51 7.17 17.66
N LEU A 96 -2.93 6.13 18.25
CA LEU A 96 -1.75 6.23 19.10
C LEU A 96 -0.56 6.75 18.27
N GLY A 97 -0.32 6.18 17.08
CA GLY A 97 0.70 6.66 16.15
C GLY A 97 0.47 8.10 15.71
N ALA A 98 -0.79 8.50 15.45
CA ALA A 98 -1.14 9.89 15.14
C ALA A 98 -0.87 10.84 16.32
N ALA A 99 -1.16 10.42 17.55
CA ALA A 99 -0.91 11.19 18.75
C ALA A 99 0.60 11.38 19.00
N PHE A 100 1.39 10.32 18.88
CA PHE A 100 2.85 10.40 18.95
C PHE A 100 3.41 11.26 17.81
N PHE A 101 2.95 11.07 16.58
CA PHE A 101 3.36 11.89 15.44
C PHE A 101 3.10 13.38 15.70
N LEU A 102 1.92 13.74 16.24
CA LEU A 102 1.59 15.11 16.59
C LEU A 102 2.53 15.63 17.68
N MET A 103 2.77 14.84 18.73
CA MET A 103 3.68 15.19 19.81
C MET A 103 5.11 15.44 19.30
N THR A 104 5.66 14.51 18.53
CA THR A 104 7.00 14.60 17.92
C THR A 104 7.08 15.80 16.96
N THR A 105 6.02 16.05 16.18
CA THR A 105 5.95 17.22 15.29
C THR A 105 5.91 18.53 16.08
N MET A 106 5.18 18.59 17.20
CA MET A 106 5.16 19.78 18.04
C MET A 106 6.53 20.05 18.69
N MET A 107 7.32 19.02 18.99
CA MET A 107 8.70 19.20 19.47
C MET A 107 9.61 19.90 18.44
N ILE A 108 9.29 19.84 17.14
CA ILE A 108 10.05 20.54 16.09
C ILE A 108 9.94 22.07 16.22
N LEU A 109 8.84 22.57 16.80
CA LEU A 109 8.62 24.01 17.02
C LEU A 109 9.46 24.55 18.18
N ILE A 110 10.01 23.68 19.04
CA ILE A 110 10.87 24.08 20.15
C ILE A 110 12.24 24.50 19.58
N PRO A 111 12.81 25.65 20.00
CA PRO A 111 14.10 26.12 19.50
C PRO A 111 15.19 25.05 19.61
N GLN A 112 15.83 24.71 18.49
CA GLN A 112 16.64 23.49 18.25
C GLN A 112 18.00 23.41 18.97
N HIS A 113 18.19 24.16 20.06
CA HIS A 113 19.42 24.17 20.85
C HIS A 113 19.48 23.04 21.90
N ILE A 114 18.39 22.27 22.08
CA ILE A 114 18.24 21.29 23.16
C ILE A 114 18.19 19.83 22.65
N LEU A 115 17.74 19.58 21.41
CA LEU A 115 17.65 18.23 20.84
C LEU A 115 18.51 18.10 19.57
N ALA A 116 19.18 16.95 19.43
CA ALA A 116 19.86 16.61 18.18
C ALA A 116 18.83 16.40 17.07
N ASN A 117 18.92 17.20 16.00
CA ASN A 117 18.00 17.18 14.86
C ASN A 117 17.84 15.80 14.20
N THR A 118 18.84 14.94 14.34
CA THR A 118 18.84 13.59 13.75
C THR A 118 17.92 12.63 14.50
N ASP A 119 17.94 12.64 15.83
CA ASP A 119 17.18 11.69 16.65
C ASP A 119 15.69 11.98 16.57
N LEU A 120 15.32 13.26 16.51
CA LEU A 120 13.95 13.69 16.33
C LEU A 120 13.41 13.25 14.96
N LEU A 121 14.22 13.35 13.90
CA LEU A 121 13.83 12.82 12.59
C LEU A 121 13.62 11.30 12.66
N VAL A 122 14.54 10.54 13.25
CA VAL A 122 14.36 9.09 13.39
C VAL A 122 13.10 8.76 14.19
N ALA A 123 12.82 9.47 15.29
CA ALA A 123 11.58 9.29 16.05
C ALA A 123 10.33 9.55 15.20
N LEU A 124 10.33 10.65 14.43
CA LEU A 124 9.21 10.97 13.52
C LEU A 124 9.02 9.89 12.46
N SER A 125 10.10 9.32 11.94
CA SER A 125 10.03 8.24 10.95
C SER A 125 9.34 6.99 11.50
N ILE A 126 9.54 6.67 12.79
CA ILE A 126 8.88 5.55 13.45
C ILE A 126 7.38 5.79 13.53
N ASP A 127 6.97 6.99 13.96
CA ASP A 127 5.55 7.36 14.07
C ASP A 127 4.84 7.26 12.70
N LEU A 128 5.48 7.79 11.68
CA LEU A 128 4.99 7.77 10.30
C LEU A 128 4.87 6.35 9.73
N VAL A 129 5.87 5.51 9.97
CA VAL A 129 5.87 4.11 9.55
C VAL A 129 4.76 3.33 10.26
N LEU A 130 4.63 3.47 11.58
CA LEU A 130 3.60 2.77 12.35
C LEU A 130 2.20 3.14 11.86
N MET A 131 1.95 4.44 11.65
CA MET A 131 0.67 4.92 11.17
C MET A 131 0.39 4.47 9.72
N GLY A 132 1.39 4.55 8.83
CA GLY A 132 1.24 4.08 7.45
C GLY A 132 1.00 2.57 7.37
N PHE A 133 1.61 1.79 8.26
CA PHE A 133 1.45 0.34 8.33
C PHE A 133 0.03 0.01 8.81
N ALA A 134 -0.47 0.72 9.82
CA ALA A 134 -1.85 0.56 10.28
C ALA A 134 -2.86 0.85 9.15
N ILE A 135 -2.65 1.92 8.37
CA ILE A 135 -3.49 2.24 7.21
C ILE A 135 -3.42 1.12 6.17
N ALA A 136 -2.23 0.69 5.79
CA ALA A 136 -2.04 -0.37 4.80
C ALA A 136 -2.65 -1.70 5.25
N TRP A 137 -2.56 -2.02 6.54
CA TRP A 137 -3.10 -3.24 7.12
C TRP A 137 -4.62 -3.25 7.13
N ILE A 138 -5.26 -2.17 7.61
CA ILE A 138 -6.72 -2.03 7.57
C ILE A 138 -7.20 -2.12 6.13
N ASN A 139 -6.51 -1.43 5.22
CA ASN A 139 -6.84 -1.44 3.81
C ASN A 139 -6.77 -2.84 3.18
N ALA A 140 -5.72 -3.61 3.46
CA ALA A 140 -5.56 -4.96 2.92
C ALA A 140 -6.66 -5.90 3.44
N ARG A 141 -6.98 -5.82 4.74
CA ARG A 141 -8.09 -6.59 5.32
C ARG A 141 -9.46 -6.20 4.79
N ASP A 142 -9.69 -4.91 4.56
CA ASP A 142 -10.92 -4.41 3.92
C ASP A 142 -11.10 -4.99 2.50
N ASP A 143 -9.99 -5.28 1.81
CA ASP A 143 -10.00 -5.93 0.51
C ASP A 143 -9.94 -7.47 0.58
N GLY A 144 -9.86 -8.07 1.77
CA GLY A 144 -9.72 -9.53 1.95
C GLY A 144 -8.36 -10.10 1.52
N GLU A 145 -7.37 -9.24 1.35
CA GLU A 145 -6.01 -9.59 0.92
C GLU A 145 -5.04 -9.67 2.10
N ALA A 146 -4.01 -10.50 1.97
CA ALA A 146 -2.88 -10.48 2.88
C ALA A 146 -1.96 -9.27 2.60
N LEU A 147 -1.57 -8.52 3.65
CA LEU A 147 -0.56 -7.45 3.52
C LEU A 147 0.86 -8.02 3.54
N LEU A 148 1.16 -8.82 4.55
CA LEU A 148 2.54 -9.17 4.92
C LEU A 148 3.31 -9.94 3.85
N PRO A 149 2.79 -11.03 3.25
CA PRO A 149 3.57 -11.82 2.30
C PRO A 149 4.02 -11.00 1.09
N ASP A 150 3.11 -10.19 0.54
CA ASP A 150 3.38 -9.30 -0.60
C ASP A 150 4.35 -8.17 -0.22
N ALA A 151 4.10 -7.50 0.92
CA ALA A 151 4.97 -6.45 1.42
C ALA A 151 6.38 -6.97 1.75
N LEU A 152 6.50 -8.13 2.41
CA LEU A 152 7.78 -8.72 2.77
C LEU A 152 8.57 -9.14 1.52
N ARG A 153 7.90 -9.72 0.52
CA ARG A 153 8.53 -10.03 -0.77
C ARG A 153 9.10 -8.76 -1.42
N SER A 154 8.30 -7.69 -1.50
CA SER A 154 8.74 -6.40 -2.04
C SER A 154 9.91 -5.82 -1.24
N LEU A 155 9.80 -5.84 0.09
CA LEU A 155 10.83 -5.33 1.00
C LEU A 155 12.14 -6.09 0.88
N LEU A 156 12.10 -7.43 0.81
CA LEU A 156 13.30 -8.25 0.66
C LEU A 156 13.98 -8.03 -0.69
N LEU A 157 13.21 -7.88 -1.77
CA LEU A 157 13.76 -7.55 -3.09
C LEU A 157 14.38 -6.15 -3.11
N ALA A 158 13.69 -5.16 -2.55
CA ALA A 158 14.20 -3.79 -2.47
C ALA A 158 15.43 -3.71 -1.56
N GLY A 159 15.37 -4.31 -0.39
CA GLY A 159 16.47 -4.38 0.57
C GLY A 159 17.69 -5.11 0.01
N GLY A 160 17.48 -6.25 -0.66
CA GLY A 160 18.53 -6.99 -1.35
C GLY A 160 19.18 -6.16 -2.47
N GLY A 161 18.39 -5.50 -3.31
CA GLY A 161 18.89 -4.58 -4.33
C GLY A 161 19.67 -3.40 -3.73
N CYS A 162 19.14 -2.77 -2.68
CA CYS A 162 19.80 -1.68 -1.97
C CYS A 162 21.13 -2.11 -1.34
N LEU A 163 21.20 -3.34 -0.82
CA LEU A 163 22.43 -3.89 -0.26
C LEU A 163 23.47 -4.16 -1.36
N ILE A 164 23.05 -4.70 -2.50
CA ILE A 164 23.96 -4.99 -3.62
C ILE A 164 24.50 -3.69 -4.22
N PHE A 165 23.63 -2.75 -4.61
CA PHE A 165 24.03 -1.54 -5.33
C PHE A 165 24.44 -0.40 -4.38
N GLY A 166 23.63 -0.13 -3.36
CA GLY A 166 23.92 0.90 -2.37
C GLY A 166 25.04 0.50 -1.40
N GLY A 167 25.15 -0.78 -1.05
CA GLY A 167 26.22 -1.28 -0.19
C GLY A 167 27.61 -1.10 -0.80
N GLN A 168 27.76 -1.25 -2.12
CA GLN A 168 29.02 -0.95 -2.81
C GLN A 168 29.44 0.51 -2.62
N ILE A 169 28.51 1.46 -2.77
CA ILE A 169 28.77 2.88 -2.57
C ILE A 169 29.04 3.17 -1.08
N ALA A 170 28.29 2.54 -0.18
CA ALA A 170 28.48 2.69 1.26
C ALA A 170 29.87 2.17 1.73
N LEU A 171 30.37 1.09 1.13
CA LEU A 171 31.72 0.58 1.39
C LEU A 171 32.79 1.57 0.95
N ILE A 172 32.64 2.19 -0.23
CA ILE A 172 33.56 3.25 -0.69
C ILE A 172 33.55 4.40 0.30
N LEU A 173 32.36 4.86 0.73
CA LEU A 173 32.20 5.91 1.73
C LEU A 173 32.82 5.57 3.10
N LEU A 174 32.89 4.30 3.47
CA LEU A 174 33.47 3.84 4.74
C LEU A 174 35.00 3.77 4.69
N VAL A 175 35.57 3.47 3.53
CA VAL A 175 37.02 3.37 3.34
C VAL A 175 37.65 4.75 3.08
N GLN A 176 36.93 5.66 2.43
CA GLN A 176 37.46 6.98 2.07
C GLN A 176 37.25 7.99 3.23
N ALA A 177 38.35 8.53 3.77
CA ALA A 177 38.33 9.47 4.89
C ALA A 177 37.65 10.82 4.55
N GLU A 178 37.75 11.26 3.29
CA GLU A 178 37.07 12.45 2.79
C GLU A 178 35.82 12.06 1.99
N SER A 179 34.71 11.82 2.69
CA SER A 179 33.46 11.40 2.07
C SER A 179 32.74 12.59 1.40
N SER A 180 33.02 12.80 0.11
CA SER A 180 32.41 13.84 -0.74
C SER A 180 30.88 13.77 -0.78
N ALA A 181 30.22 14.94 -0.85
CA ALA A 181 28.78 15.06 -1.02
C ALA A 181 28.26 14.32 -2.27
N ALA A 182 29.09 14.23 -3.32
CA ALA A 182 28.74 13.54 -4.56
C ALA A 182 28.49 12.03 -4.35
N PHE A 183 29.30 11.35 -3.53
CA PHE A 183 29.09 9.93 -3.23
C PHE A 183 27.83 9.67 -2.40
N ARG A 184 27.46 10.61 -1.53
CA ARG A 184 26.21 10.52 -0.76
C ARG A 184 24.99 10.76 -1.64
N LEU A 185 25.07 11.73 -2.55
CA LEU A 185 24.03 11.96 -3.55
C LEU A 185 23.84 10.71 -4.40
N LEU A 186 24.94 10.14 -4.91
CA LEU A 186 24.93 8.90 -5.67
C LEU A 186 24.32 7.75 -4.86
N LEU A 187 24.63 7.62 -3.57
CA LEU A 187 24.01 6.62 -2.69
C LEU A 187 22.49 6.79 -2.62
N PHE A 188 21.99 7.98 -2.29
CA PHE A 188 20.55 8.24 -2.18
C PHE A 188 19.82 8.04 -3.52
N GLU A 189 20.38 8.50 -4.63
CA GLU A 189 19.81 8.30 -5.97
C GLU A 189 19.81 6.82 -6.38
N THR A 190 20.87 6.08 -6.06
CA THR A 190 20.96 4.65 -6.35
C THR A 190 19.92 3.88 -5.55
N LEU A 191 19.80 4.16 -4.25
CA LEU A 191 18.77 3.55 -3.40
C LEU A 191 17.36 3.89 -3.91
N THR A 192 17.12 5.15 -4.26
CA THR A 192 15.84 5.61 -4.84
C THR A 192 15.52 4.82 -6.11
N SER A 193 16.48 4.72 -7.02
CA SER A 193 16.32 4.07 -8.32
C SER A 193 15.99 2.59 -8.15
N VAL A 194 16.71 1.89 -7.27
CA VAL A 194 16.45 0.48 -6.97
C VAL A 194 15.06 0.28 -6.37
N ILE A 195 14.69 1.12 -5.39
CA ILE A 195 13.38 1.01 -4.74
C ILE A 195 12.25 1.26 -5.76
N ILE A 196 12.37 2.30 -6.59
CA ILE A 196 11.40 2.58 -7.67
C ILE A 196 11.30 1.39 -8.63
N LEU A 197 12.43 0.83 -9.06
CA LEU A 197 12.46 -0.28 -10.01
C LEU A 197 11.78 -1.54 -9.44
N VAL A 198 12.02 -1.85 -8.17
CA VAL A 198 11.41 -3.00 -7.50
C VAL A 198 9.91 -2.78 -7.26
N VAL A 199 9.54 -1.64 -6.68
CA VAL A 199 8.15 -1.34 -6.32
C VAL A 199 7.28 -1.23 -7.57
N PHE A 200 7.73 -0.51 -8.60
CA PHE A 200 6.99 -0.32 -9.86
C PHE A 200 7.33 -1.34 -10.93
N SER A 201 7.89 -2.50 -10.56
CA SER A 201 8.31 -3.54 -11.50
C SER A 201 7.21 -3.94 -12.48
N ARG A 202 5.94 -3.96 -12.05
CA ARG A 202 4.78 -4.24 -12.91
C ARG A 202 4.53 -3.14 -13.95
N GLN A 203 4.50 -1.88 -13.52
CA GLN A 203 4.24 -0.75 -14.42
C GLN A 203 5.38 -0.58 -15.42
N ILE A 204 6.62 -0.76 -14.97
CA ILE A 204 7.80 -0.75 -15.84
C ILE A 204 7.71 -1.90 -16.86
N ALA A 205 7.39 -3.12 -16.41
CA ALA A 205 7.22 -4.25 -17.31
C ALA A 205 6.10 -4.04 -18.34
N ALA A 206 4.97 -3.43 -17.93
CA ALA A 206 3.87 -3.11 -18.84
C ALA A 206 4.25 -2.03 -19.86
N ALA A 207 5.01 -1.01 -19.44
CA ALA A 207 5.54 0.03 -20.33
C ALA A 207 6.52 -0.56 -21.36
N VAL A 208 7.45 -1.40 -20.89
CA VAL A 208 8.42 -2.10 -21.75
C VAL A 208 7.70 -3.04 -22.71
N ASP A 209 6.74 -3.84 -22.24
CA ASP A 209 5.96 -4.74 -23.09
C ASP A 209 5.13 -3.96 -24.13
N GLY A 210 4.68 -2.74 -23.80
CA GLY A 210 4.01 -1.84 -24.74
C GLY A 210 4.90 -1.36 -25.89
N ILE A 211 6.20 -1.21 -25.64
CA ILE A 211 7.20 -0.82 -26.64
C ILE A 211 7.63 -2.05 -27.46
N VAL A 212 8.03 -3.13 -26.77
CA VAL A 212 8.62 -4.34 -27.39
C VAL A 212 7.59 -5.09 -28.23
N TYR A 213 6.38 -5.28 -27.71
CA TYR A 213 5.33 -6.08 -28.36
C TYR A 213 4.27 -5.20 -29.02
N ARG A 214 4.65 -4.02 -29.52
CA ARG A 214 3.72 -3.09 -30.18
C ARG A 214 2.97 -3.71 -31.37
N SER A 215 3.63 -4.64 -32.07
CA SER A 215 3.07 -5.39 -33.21
C SER A 215 2.33 -6.68 -32.82
N ALA A 216 2.36 -7.10 -31.55
CA ALA A 216 1.79 -8.36 -31.07
C ALA A 216 0.86 -8.09 -29.86
N PRO A 217 -0.34 -7.52 -30.08
CA PRO A 217 -1.24 -7.14 -29.00
C PRO A 217 -1.70 -8.35 -28.16
N ASP A 218 -1.94 -9.50 -28.80
CA ASP A 218 -2.40 -10.71 -28.11
C ASP A 218 -1.37 -11.22 -27.10
N LEU A 219 -0.08 -11.20 -27.47
CA LEU A 219 1.01 -11.61 -26.58
C LEU A 219 1.12 -10.70 -25.35
N ARG A 220 0.85 -9.39 -25.50
CA ARG A 220 0.82 -8.45 -24.36
C ARG A 220 -0.30 -8.79 -23.39
N VAL A 221 -1.49 -9.09 -23.90
CA VAL A 221 -2.66 -9.47 -23.09
C VAL A 221 -2.37 -10.76 -22.34
N SER A 222 -1.84 -11.80 -23.00
CA SER A 222 -1.49 -13.06 -22.35
C SER A 222 -0.41 -12.88 -21.27
N ARG A 223 0.64 -12.10 -21.53
CA ARG A 223 1.70 -11.82 -20.53
C ARG A 223 1.16 -11.04 -19.33
N ALA A 224 0.29 -10.07 -19.56
CA ALA A 224 -0.37 -9.33 -18.48
C ALA A 224 -1.22 -10.26 -17.62
N ALA A 225 -2.04 -11.11 -18.24
CA ALA A 225 -2.88 -12.08 -17.54
C ALA A 225 -2.07 -13.05 -16.66
N LEU A 226 -0.95 -13.58 -17.17
CA LEU A 226 -0.07 -14.46 -16.40
C LEU A 226 0.56 -13.76 -15.19
N ARG A 227 0.98 -12.49 -15.33
CA ARG A 227 1.52 -11.70 -14.21
C ARG A 227 0.46 -11.37 -13.17
N ASP A 228 -0.76 -11.06 -13.61
CA ASP A 228 -1.89 -10.78 -12.72
C ASP A 228 -2.27 -12.02 -11.92
N ALA A 229 -2.35 -13.19 -12.58
CA ALA A 229 -2.59 -14.46 -11.92
C ALA A 229 -1.51 -14.78 -10.87
N ALA A 230 -0.23 -14.64 -11.22
CA ALA A 230 0.88 -14.85 -10.28
C ALA A 230 0.83 -13.90 -9.07
N THR A 231 0.39 -12.65 -9.28
CA THR A 231 0.22 -11.67 -8.21
C THR A 231 -0.91 -12.06 -7.26
N GLN A 232 -2.04 -12.49 -7.81
CA GLN A 232 -3.20 -12.90 -7.01
C GLN A 232 -2.89 -14.09 -6.13
N VAL A 233 -2.14 -15.06 -6.63
CA VAL A 233 -1.66 -16.20 -5.82
C VAL A 233 -0.87 -15.70 -4.61
N ALA A 234 0.03 -14.73 -4.80
CA ALA A 234 0.84 -14.18 -3.71
C ALA A 234 0.03 -13.36 -2.68
N ARG A 235 -1.11 -12.78 -3.08
CA ARG A 235 -1.98 -11.97 -2.22
C ARG A 235 -3.10 -12.75 -1.56
N SER A 236 -3.44 -13.90 -2.11
CA SER A 236 -4.49 -14.76 -1.59
C SER A 236 -4.14 -15.21 -0.17
N ASP A 237 -5.02 -14.93 0.79
CA ASP A 237 -4.84 -15.42 2.15
C ASP A 237 -5.11 -16.94 2.16
N PRO A 238 -4.12 -17.81 2.44
CA PRO A 238 -4.32 -19.26 2.49
C PRO A 238 -5.17 -19.68 3.69
N SER A 239 -5.22 -18.84 4.73
CA SER A 239 -5.94 -19.13 5.98
C SER A 239 -7.43 -18.79 5.93
N LEU A 240 -7.83 -17.96 4.96
CA LEU A 240 -9.23 -17.60 4.75
C LEU A 240 -9.95 -18.74 3.99
N SER A 241 -10.57 -19.64 4.74
CA SER A 241 -11.46 -20.69 4.22
C SER A 241 -12.91 -20.24 4.31
N LEU A 242 -13.57 -20.09 3.14
CA LEU A 242 -14.98 -19.73 3.02
C LEU A 242 -15.92 -20.76 3.69
N ALA A 243 -15.44 -21.97 3.99
CA ALA A 243 -16.22 -22.98 4.70
C ALA A 243 -16.35 -22.70 6.21
N THR A 244 -15.52 -21.83 6.76
CA THR A 244 -15.40 -21.58 8.22
C THR A 244 -15.60 -20.11 8.61
N ILE A 245 -15.87 -19.22 7.65
CA ILE A 245 -16.14 -17.81 7.93
C ILE A 245 -17.49 -17.62 8.61
N ASP A 246 -17.62 -16.57 9.43
CA ASP A 246 -18.92 -16.18 10.00
C ASP A 246 -19.81 -15.51 8.93
N ASN A 247 -21.13 -15.52 9.14
CA ASN A 247 -22.08 -14.96 8.18
C ASN A 247 -21.89 -13.44 8.01
N GLU A 248 -21.50 -12.73 9.07
CA GLU A 248 -21.27 -11.28 9.03
C GLU A 248 -20.08 -10.91 8.12
N GLU A 249 -19.00 -11.69 8.18
CA GLU A 249 -17.82 -11.58 7.32
C GLU A 249 -18.16 -11.94 5.87
N PHE A 250 -18.97 -12.98 5.64
CA PHE A 250 -19.43 -13.36 4.31
C PHE A 250 -20.30 -12.26 3.67
N ASP A 251 -21.24 -11.70 4.42
CA ASP A 251 -22.10 -10.60 3.97
C ASP A 251 -21.25 -9.37 3.63
N ARG A 252 -20.24 -9.06 4.45
CA ARG A 252 -19.30 -7.97 4.18
C ARG A 252 -18.52 -8.19 2.89
N LEU A 253 -17.96 -9.39 2.67
CA LEU A 253 -17.24 -9.74 1.44
C LEU A 253 -18.15 -9.67 0.22
N THR A 254 -19.41 -10.08 0.35
CA THR A 254 -20.42 -10.03 -0.70
C THR A 254 -20.77 -8.59 -1.05
N ARG A 255 -21.13 -7.76 -0.06
CA ARG A 255 -21.42 -6.32 -0.25
C ARG A 255 -20.25 -5.59 -0.90
N ARG A 256 -19.02 -5.90 -0.49
CA ARG A 256 -17.80 -5.33 -1.08
C ARG A 256 -17.58 -5.79 -2.52
N THR A 257 -17.78 -7.07 -2.81
CA THR A 257 -17.67 -7.61 -4.17
C THR A 257 -18.70 -6.98 -5.10
N LEU A 258 -19.95 -6.82 -4.63
CA LEU A 258 -21.01 -6.10 -5.34
C LEU A 258 -20.63 -4.64 -5.64
N SER A 259 -20.03 -3.93 -4.68
CA SER A 259 -19.55 -2.56 -4.91
C SER A 259 -18.44 -2.46 -5.97
N ASN A 260 -17.68 -3.54 -6.18
CA ASN A 260 -16.61 -3.63 -7.18
C ASN A 260 -17.01 -4.42 -8.43
N MET A 261 -18.31 -4.73 -8.62
CA MET A 261 -18.79 -5.59 -9.72
C MET A 261 -18.48 -5.04 -11.12
N ASN A 262 -18.31 -3.71 -11.24
CA ASN A 262 -17.94 -3.04 -12.48
C ASN A 262 -16.41 -2.97 -12.71
N HIS A 263 -15.61 -3.50 -11.78
CA HIS A 263 -14.15 -3.49 -11.83
C HIS A 263 -13.62 -4.93 -11.91
N PRO A 264 -13.53 -5.52 -13.12
CA PRO A 264 -13.22 -6.94 -13.29
C PRO A 264 -11.91 -7.36 -12.62
N GLN A 265 -10.88 -6.51 -12.68
CA GLN A 265 -9.58 -6.75 -12.03
C GLN A 265 -9.69 -6.91 -10.50
N ARG A 266 -10.65 -6.23 -9.87
CA ARG A 266 -10.90 -6.34 -8.42
C ARG A 266 -11.77 -7.54 -8.06
N LEU A 267 -12.65 -7.98 -8.97
CA LEU A 267 -13.43 -9.21 -8.77
C LEU A 267 -12.53 -10.43 -8.70
N VAL A 268 -11.47 -10.47 -9.51
CA VAL A 268 -10.51 -11.57 -9.47
C VAL A 268 -9.73 -11.61 -8.14
N ALA A 269 -9.55 -10.46 -7.47
CA ALA A 269 -8.93 -10.38 -6.15
C ALA A 269 -9.90 -10.74 -4.99
N SER A 270 -11.21 -10.85 -5.27
CA SER A 270 -12.20 -11.17 -4.23
C SER A 270 -11.98 -12.58 -3.68
N PRO A 271 -12.00 -12.77 -2.35
CA PRO A 271 -11.93 -14.10 -1.75
C PRO A 271 -13.07 -15.02 -2.20
N LEU A 272 -14.18 -14.47 -2.66
CA LEU A 272 -15.33 -15.21 -3.20
C LEU A 272 -14.99 -16.00 -4.48
N MET A 273 -13.86 -15.70 -5.14
CA MET A 273 -13.33 -16.51 -6.26
C MET A 273 -13.02 -17.96 -5.87
N LYS A 274 -12.91 -18.25 -4.57
CA LYS A 274 -12.70 -19.61 -4.04
C LYS A 274 -14.00 -20.39 -3.79
N LEU A 275 -15.16 -19.83 -4.14
CA LEU A 275 -16.44 -20.53 -3.97
C LEU A 275 -16.48 -21.81 -4.82
N PRO A 276 -16.90 -22.95 -4.25
CA PRO A 276 -16.79 -24.26 -4.92
C PRO A 276 -17.60 -24.33 -6.22
N PHE A 277 -18.71 -23.59 -6.33
CA PHE A 277 -19.51 -23.56 -7.56
C PHE A 277 -18.89 -22.73 -8.70
N LEU A 278 -17.81 -21.99 -8.44
CA LEU A 278 -17.03 -21.28 -9.47
C LEU A 278 -15.85 -22.11 -10.01
N ALA A 279 -15.52 -23.22 -9.35
CA ALA A 279 -14.41 -24.11 -9.70
C ALA A 279 -14.81 -25.14 -10.78
N VAL A 280 -15.71 -24.77 -11.71
CA VAL A 280 -16.35 -25.73 -12.63
C VAL A 280 -15.36 -26.29 -13.65
N ASP A 281 -14.30 -25.55 -14.01
CA ASP A 281 -13.17 -26.07 -14.77
C ASP A 281 -11.84 -25.50 -14.22
N ASP A 282 -10.91 -26.40 -13.87
CA ASP A 282 -9.55 -26.02 -13.41
C ASP A 282 -8.74 -25.27 -14.49
N GLU A 283 -9.18 -25.34 -15.76
CA GLU A 283 -8.55 -24.65 -16.90
C GLU A 283 -9.05 -23.20 -17.10
N LEU A 284 -10.10 -22.78 -16.40
CA LEU A 284 -10.63 -21.42 -16.51
C LEU A 284 -9.63 -20.40 -15.91
N GLY A 285 -9.16 -19.50 -16.77
CA GLY A 285 -8.34 -18.36 -16.38
C GLY A 285 -9.02 -17.52 -15.29
N SER A 286 -8.23 -16.83 -14.48
CA SER A 286 -8.74 -16.06 -13.33
C SER A 286 -9.75 -14.96 -13.74
N LEU A 287 -9.60 -14.41 -14.94
CA LEU A 287 -10.55 -13.47 -15.56
C LEU A 287 -11.91 -14.09 -15.86
N GLU A 288 -11.94 -15.34 -16.34
CA GLU A 288 -13.17 -16.01 -16.74
C GLU A 288 -13.97 -16.44 -15.52
N ARG A 289 -13.30 -16.91 -14.46
CA ARG A 289 -13.91 -17.12 -13.14
C ARG A 289 -14.48 -15.83 -12.54
N ALA A 290 -13.81 -14.70 -12.71
CA ALA A 290 -14.33 -13.41 -12.24
C ALA A 290 -15.56 -12.95 -13.03
N GLN A 291 -15.61 -13.23 -14.34
CA GLN A 291 -16.79 -13.01 -15.15
C GLN A 291 -17.95 -13.90 -14.70
N ARG A 292 -17.67 -15.18 -14.38
CA ARG A 292 -18.68 -16.10 -13.86
C ARG A 292 -19.24 -15.67 -12.51
N LEU A 293 -18.37 -15.23 -11.60
CA LEU A 293 -18.79 -14.64 -10.32
C LEU A 293 -19.70 -13.42 -10.54
N ARG A 294 -19.35 -12.55 -11.49
CA ARG A 294 -20.18 -11.39 -11.85
C ARG A 294 -21.55 -11.80 -12.36
N GLU A 295 -21.61 -12.81 -13.23
CA GLU A 295 -22.88 -13.34 -13.77
C GLU A 295 -23.74 -13.92 -12.65
N THR A 296 -23.17 -14.73 -11.76
CA THR A 296 -23.89 -15.29 -10.61
C THR A 296 -24.42 -14.20 -9.69
N LEU A 297 -23.62 -13.17 -9.39
CA LEU A 297 -24.07 -12.05 -8.57
C LEU A 297 -25.21 -11.28 -9.25
N ALA A 298 -25.10 -11.01 -10.55
CA ALA A 298 -26.15 -10.34 -11.31
C ALA A 298 -27.45 -11.14 -11.35
N GLU A 299 -27.36 -12.46 -11.51
CA GLU A 299 -28.50 -13.38 -11.46
C GLU A 299 -29.16 -13.39 -10.08
N SER A 300 -28.37 -13.45 -9.00
CA SER A 300 -28.89 -13.39 -7.63
C SER A 300 -29.57 -12.05 -7.34
N ILE A 301 -29.02 -10.93 -7.80
CA ILE A 301 -29.67 -9.61 -7.68
C ILE A 301 -31.01 -9.57 -8.44
N MET A 302 -31.05 -10.14 -9.65
CA MET A 302 -32.29 -10.21 -10.43
C MET A 302 -33.36 -11.06 -9.74
N LYS A 303 -32.97 -12.17 -9.09
CA LYS A 303 -33.89 -13.00 -8.29
C LYS A 303 -34.40 -12.29 -7.04
N LEU A 304 -33.58 -11.42 -6.43
CA LEU A 304 -33.96 -10.65 -5.25
C LEU A 304 -34.85 -9.45 -5.56
N LYS A 305 -34.81 -8.94 -6.80
CA LYS A 305 -35.58 -7.75 -7.20
C LYS A 305 -37.08 -8.09 -7.24
N PRO A 306 -37.94 -7.37 -6.52
CA PRO A 306 -39.38 -7.61 -6.56
C PRO A 306 -39.93 -7.34 -7.97
N SER A 307 -40.80 -8.23 -8.43
CA SER A 307 -41.49 -8.09 -9.72
C SER A 307 -42.48 -6.93 -9.66
N HIS A 308 -42.61 -6.17 -10.75
CA HIS A 308 -43.42 -4.93 -10.82
C HIS A 308 -44.90 -5.10 -10.41
N ASP A 309 -45.42 -6.34 -10.40
CA ASP A 309 -46.80 -6.69 -10.10
C ASP A 309 -47.05 -7.11 -8.63
N GLU A 310 -45.98 -7.35 -7.85
CA GLU A 310 -46.07 -7.73 -6.44
C GLU A 310 -45.88 -6.51 -5.53
N ALA A 311 -46.78 -5.53 -5.65
CA ALA A 311 -46.83 -4.35 -4.77
C ALA A 311 -47.16 -4.67 -3.29
N LYS A 312 -47.10 -5.95 -2.87
CA LYS A 312 -47.38 -6.43 -1.50
C LYS A 312 -46.28 -7.26 -0.86
N GLY A 313 -45.15 -7.51 -1.53
CA GLY A 313 -44.13 -8.44 -1.03
C GLY A 313 -42.72 -7.88 -1.12
N ILE A 314 -42.40 -6.78 -0.43
CA ILE A 314 -40.99 -6.43 -0.20
C ILE A 314 -40.43 -7.49 0.77
N THR A 315 -39.80 -8.50 0.21
CA THR A 315 -39.15 -9.61 0.92
C THR A 315 -38.16 -9.07 1.95
N GLU A 316 -37.98 -9.76 3.07
CA GLU A 316 -37.06 -9.34 4.14
C GLU A 316 -35.62 -9.30 3.62
N GLU A 317 -35.31 -10.20 2.69
CA GLU A 317 -34.05 -10.28 1.95
C GLU A 317 -33.81 -9.06 1.06
N TRP A 318 -34.83 -8.55 0.35
CA TRP A 318 -34.70 -7.32 -0.44
C TRP A 318 -34.57 -6.07 0.44
N ARG A 319 -35.21 -6.07 1.62
CA ARG A 319 -34.99 -5.01 2.62
C ARG A 319 -33.57 -5.05 3.17
N HIS A 320 -33.07 -6.24 3.49
CA HIS A 320 -31.71 -6.43 3.98
C HIS A 320 -30.66 -6.00 2.95
N PHE A 321 -30.88 -6.32 1.66
CA PHE A 321 -30.00 -5.90 0.57
C PHE A 321 -29.91 -4.37 0.41
N ASN A 322 -31.02 -3.65 0.62
CA ASN A 322 -31.09 -2.19 0.46
C ASN A 322 -30.77 -1.39 1.74
N ALA A 323 -30.51 -2.05 2.88
CA ALA A 323 -30.15 -1.42 4.15
C ALA A 323 -28.66 -1.04 4.21
#